data_AF-A0A9E4KJK2-F1
#
_entry.id   AF-A0A9E4KJK2-F1
#
_cell.length_a   1.000
_cell.length_b   1.000
_cell.length_c   1.000
_cell.angle_alpha   90.00
_cell.angle_beta   90.00
_cell.angle_gamma   90.00
#
_symmetry.space_group_name_H-M   'P 1'
#
loop_
_entity.id
_entity.type
_entity.pdbx_description
1 polymer ?
#
loop_
_entity_poly.entity_id
_entity_poly.type
_entity_poly.pdbx_seq_one_letter_code
_entity_poly.pdbx_strand_id
1 'polypeptide(L)'
;MVLQGKSILDVTRTLNSEGICTTNGKRWAKTTINAMLYNEAYAGTVVWGINAKDGAPPVRVEDAHPAIVSRAEFGRVGRLLKSRAPSSVNPRRVSSPYLLSGLLKCETCGRAMTAAEAKSGKYTYYVCQSLLKRGK
;
A
#
# COMPACT_ATOMS: atom_id res chain seq x y z
N MET A 1 1.20 -2.73 -14.43
CA MET A 1 0.27 -1.82 -13.71
C MET A 1 0.86 -1.23 -12.42
N VAL A 2 1.44 -2.01 -11.50
CA VAL A 2 1.98 -1.46 -10.24
C VAL A 2 3.18 -0.54 -10.47
N LEU A 3 4.07 -0.88 -11.41
CA LEU A 3 5.19 0.00 -11.83
C LEU A 3 4.73 1.32 -12.47
N GLN A 4 3.50 1.38 -12.97
CA GLN A 4 2.87 2.60 -13.50
C GLN A 4 2.22 3.46 -12.38
N GLY A 5 2.44 3.10 -11.11
CA GLY A 5 1.93 3.85 -9.96
C GLY A 5 0.51 3.49 -9.53
N LYS A 6 -0.20 2.56 -10.20
CA LYS A 6 -1.52 2.10 -9.75
C LYS A 6 -1.44 1.42 -8.38
N SER A 7 -2.46 1.59 -7.53
CA SER A 7 -2.53 0.90 -6.24
C SER A 7 -2.92 -0.57 -6.44
N ILE A 8 -2.68 -1.43 -5.45
CA ILE A 8 -3.12 -2.84 -5.51
C ILE A 8 -4.65 -2.90 -5.67
N LEU A 9 -5.38 -1.99 -5.02
CA LEU A 9 -6.84 -1.90 -5.16
C LEU A 9 -7.25 -1.52 -6.57
N ASP A 10 -6.55 -0.58 -7.21
CA ASP A 10 -6.84 -0.22 -8.60
C ASP A 10 -6.58 -1.40 -9.54
N VAL A 11 -5.49 -2.15 -9.32
CA VAL A 11 -5.20 -3.38 -10.09
C VAL A 11 -6.32 -4.40 -9.90
N THR A 12 -6.73 -4.66 -8.65
CA THR A 12 -7.86 -5.57 -8.35
C THR A 12 -9.14 -5.12 -9.06
N ARG A 13 -9.47 -3.82 -9.01
CA ARG A 13 -10.67 -3.27 -9.63
C ARG A 13 -10.62 -3.44 -11.14
N THR A 14 -9.49 -3.11 -11.78
CA THR A 14 -9.31 -3.26 -13.22
C THR A 14 -9.45 -4.70 -13.68
N LEU A 15 -8.75 -5.65 -13.04
CA LEU A 15 -8.86 -7.07 -13.41
C LEU A 15 -10.29 -7.59 -13.30
N ASN A 16 -10.99 -7.21 -12.23
CA ASN A 16 -12.38 -7.62 -12.02
C ASN A 16 -13.37 -6.92 -12.96
N SER A 17 -13.11 -5.67 -13.37
CA SER A 17 -13.96 -4.96 -14.34
C SER A 17 -13.76 -5.47 -15.77
N GLU A 18 -12.56 -5.94 -16.10
CA GLU A 18 -12.24 -6.55 -17.40
C GLU A 18 -12.71 -8.02 -17.49
N GLY A 19 -13.29 -8.57 -16.42
CA GLY A 19 -13.78 -9.95 -16.40
C GLY A 19 -12.68 -11.01 -16.30
N ILE A 20 -11.45 -10.62 -15.99
CA ILE A 20 -10.33 -11.55 -15.82
C ILE A 20 -10.50 -12.25 -14.47
N CYS A 21 -10.77 -13.55 -14.48
CA CYS A 21 -10.94 -14.35 -13.28
C CYS A 21 -9.63 -15.03 -12.84
N THR A 22 -9.60 -15.44 -11.58
CA THR A 22 -8.57 -16.35 -11.05
C THR A 22 -8.69 -17.74 -11.68
N THR A 23 -7.68 -18.60 -11.49
CA THR A 23 -7.66 -19.99 -11.99
C THR A 23 -8.90 -20.79 -11.59
N ASN A 24 -9.51 -20.47 -10.44
CA ASN A 24 -10.73 -21.12 -9.94
C ASN A 24 -12.03 -20.40 -10.35
N GLY A 25 -11.98 -19.50 -11.34
CA GLY A 25 -13.16 -18.75 -11.82
C GLY A 25 -13.67 -17.66 -10.88
N LYS A 26 -12.97 -17.37 -9.77
CA LYS A 26 -13.37 -16.36 -8.78
C LYS A 26 -12.80 -14.99 -9.12
N ARG A 27 -13.43 -13.94 -8.59
CA ARG A 27 -12.90 -12.56 -8.60
C ARG A 27 -11.57 -12.44 -7.86
N TRP A 28 -10.74 -11.52 -8.31
CA TRP A 28 -9.49 -11.19 -7.66
C TRP A 28 -9.72 -10.52 -6.31
N ALA A 29 -9.04 -11.03 -5.29
CA ALA A 29 -8.92 -10.39 -3.99
C ALA A 29 -7.60 -9.62 -3.89
N LYS A 30 -7.61 -8.49 -3.18
CA LYS A 30 -6.42 -7.67 -2.91
C LYS A 30 -5.29 -8.49 -2.26
N THR A 31 -5.64 -9.37 -1.33
CA THR A 31 -4.68 -10.22 -0.60
C THR A 31 -3.95 -11.18 -1.53
N THR A 32 -4.66 -11.77 -2.48
CA THR A 32 -4.09 -12.65 -3.50
C THR A 32 -3.10 -11.91 -4.38
N ILE A 33 -3.48 -10.73 -4.91
CA ILE A 33 -2.57 -9.92 -5.72
C ILE A 33 -1.36 -9.49 -4.90
N ASN A 34 -1.55 -9.10 -3.64
CA ASN A 34 -0.45 -8.74 -2.76
C ASN A 34 0.51 -9.91 -2.55
N ALA A 35 0.00 -11.12 -2.27
CA ALA A 35 0.83 -12.32 -2.12
C ALA A 35 1.62 -12.64 -3.40
N MET A 36 1.01 -12.49 -4.57
CA MET A 36 1.69 -12.66 -5.86
C MET A 36 2.85 -11.67 -6.04
N LEU A 37 2.67 -10.39 -5.70
CA LEU A 37 3.72 -9.38 -5.86
C LEU A 37 4.92 -9.60 -4.93
N TYR A 38 4.75 -10.33 -3.82
CA TYR A 38 5.84 -10.70 -2.91
C TYR A 38 6.41 -12.10 -3.19
N ASN A 39 5.86 -12.83 -4.16
CA ASN A 39 6.33 -14.17 -4.46
C ASN A 39 7.63 -14.13 -5.28
N GLU A 40 8.73 -14.52 -4.64
CA GLU A 40 10.06 -14.52 -5.21
C GLU A 40 10.26 -15.57 -6.30
N ALA A 41 9.37 -16.57 -6.38
CA ALA A 41 9.35 -17.51 -7.49
C ALA A 41 9.26 -16.77 -8.82
N TYR A 42 8.50 -15.67 -8.92
CA TYR A 42 8.42 -14.92 -10.17
C TYR A 42 9.75 -14.28 -10.61
N ALA A 43 10.69 -14.11 -9.70
CA ALA A 43 12.06 -13.65 -9.96
C ALA A 43 13.08 -14.81 -10.08
N GLY A 44 12.63 -16.06 -10.20
CA GLY A 44 13.47 -17.25 -10.35
C GLY A 44 14.08 -17.79 -9.05
N THR A 45 13.60 -17.32 -7.88
CA THR A 45 14.13 -17.75 -6.58
C THR A 45 13.15 -18.69 -5.88
N VAL A 46 13.62 -19.87 -5.48
CA VAL A 46 12.84 -20.83 -4.69
C VAL A 46 13.20 -20.66 -3.22
N VAL A 47 12.18 -20.52 -2.38
CA VAL A 47 12.34 -20.38 -0.92
C VAL A 47 11.68 -21.57 -0.24
N TRP A 48 12.45 -22.32 0.54
CA TRP A 48 12.00 -23.48 1.30
C TRP A 48 12.12 -23.23 2.80
N GLY A 49 11.18 -23.75 3.59
CA GLY A 49 11.23 -23.66 5.06
C GLY A 49 10.82 -22.32 5.67
N ILE A 50 10.06 -21.46 4.96
CA ILE A 50 9.59 -20.16 5.49
C ILE A 50 8.83 -20.31 6.83
N ASN A 51 8.07 -21.39 6.98
CA ASN A 51 7.27 -21.68 8.18
C ASN A 51 7.83 -22.88 8.96
N ALA A 52 9.15 -23.10 8.93
CA ALA A 52 9.77 -24.18 9.69
C ALA A 52 9.51 -23.98 11.19
N LYS A 53 8.92 -24.99 11.84
CA LYS A 53 8.59 -24.96 13.27
C LYS A 53 9.84 -24.90 14.16
N ASP A 54 10.94 -25.42 13.64
CA ASP A 54 12.21 -25.59 14.35
C ASP A 54 13.06 -24.30 14.37
N GLY A 55 12.53 -23.19 13.84
CA GLY A 55 13.23 -21.90 13.79
C GLY A 55 14.41 -21.86 12.82
N ALA A 56 14.61 -22.90 12.02
CA ALA A 56 15.66 -22.95 11.00
C ALA A 56 15.46 -21.83 9.97
N PRO A 57 16.55 -21.16 9.53
CA PRO A 57 16.44 -20.12 8.52
C PRO A 57 15.95 -20.72 7.19
N PRO A 58 15.10 -20.00 6.44
CA PRO A 58 14.62 -20.48 5.16
C PRO A 58 15.76 -20.61 4.17
N VAL A 59 15.81 -21.73 3.45
CA VAL A 59 16.78 -21.99 2.38
C VAL A 59 16.29 -21.26 1.13
N ARG A 60 17.15 -20.43 0.54
CA ARG A 60 16.85 -19.65 -0.66
C ARG A 60 17.81 -20.07 -1.76
N VAL A 61 17.26 -20.61 -2.84
CA VAL A 61 18.03 -21.00 -4.01
C VAL A 61 17.69 -20.03 -5.13
N GLU A 62 18.68 -19.25 -5.53
CA GLU A 62 18.58 -18.31 -6.64
C GLU A 62 18.70 -19.02 -7.98
N ASP A 63 18.01 -18.50 -8.99
CA ASP A 63 18.04 -18.98 -10.39
C ASP A 63 17.68 -20.47 -10.56
N ALA A 64 16.80 -20.96 -9.69
CA ALA A 64 16.32 -22.35 -9.71
C ALA A 64 15.43 -22.65 -10.93
N HIS A 65 14.82 -21.63 -11.53
CA HIS A 65 14.02 -21.75 -12.74
C HIS A 65 13.99 -20.42 -13.52
N PRO A 66 13.59 -20.43 -14.81
CA PRO A 66 13.46 -19.22 -15.60
C PRO A 66 12.53 -18.21 -14.90
N ALA A 67 13.00 -16.98 -14.74
CA ALA A 67 12.25 -15.90 -14.12
C ALA A 67 11.15 -15.36 -15.05
N ILE A 68 9.96 -15.11 -14.52
CA ILE A 68 8.85 -14.48 -15.26
C ILE A 68 9.06 -12.96 -15.33
N VAL A 69 9.63 -12.37 -14.28
CA VAL A 69 9.97 -10.94 -14.20
C VAL A 69 11.45 -10.78 -13.82
N SER A 70 12.08 -9.70 -14.28
CA SER A 70 13.47 -9.45 -13.91
C SER A 70 13.62 -9.15 -12.42
N ARG A 71 14.76 -9.52 -11.81
CA ARG A 71 15.08 -9.17 -10.41
C ARG A 71 15.02 -7.65 -10.16
N ALA A 72 15.43 -6.87 -11.15
CA ALA A 72 15.38 -5.41 -11.09
C ALA A 72 13.94 -4.88 -10.98
N GLU A 73 13.01 -5.41 -11.79
CA GLU A 73 11.60 -5.04 -11.74
C GLU A 73 10.93 -5.51 -10.45
N PHE A 74 11.20 -6.76 -10.03
CA PHE A 74 10.69 -7.29 -8.77
C PHE A 74 11.12 -6.44 -7.58
N GLY A 75 12.42 -6.10 -7.51
CA GLY A 75 12.96 -5.22 -6.48
C GLY A 75 12.35 -3.81 -6.53
N ARG A 76 12.09 -3.27 -7.72
CA ARG A 76 11.44 -1.96 -7.89
C ARG A 76 9.99 -1.98 -7.38
N VAL A 77 9.23 -3.04 -7.67
CA VAL A 77 7.88 -3.23 -7.12
C VAL A 77 7.93 -3.32 -5.60
N GLY A 78 8.83 -4.14 -5.04
CA GLY A 78 8.99 -4.29 -3.59
C GLY A 78 9.28 -2.96 -2.88
N ARG A 79 10.18 -2.12 -3.44
CA ARG A 79 10.45 -0.77 -2.92
C ARG A 79 9.22 0.13 -2.96
N LEU A 80 8.46 0.07 -4.05
CA LEU A 80 7.25 0.88 -4.25
C LEU A 80 6.12 0.46 -3.30
N LEU A 81 6.00 -0.83 -3.00
CA LEU A 81 5.07 -1.33 -2.00
C LEU A 81 5.48 -0.92 -0.58
N LYS A 82 6.78 -1.01 -0.25
CA LYS A 82 7.32 -0.57 1.05
C LYS A 82 7.13 0.92 1.28
N SER A 83 7.35 1.77 0.27
CA SER A 83 7.17 3.22 0.42
C SER A 83 5.70 3.61 0.67
N ARG A 84 4.75 2.79 0.21
CA ARG A 84 3.31 2.95 0.42
C ARG A 84 2.77 2.24 1.65
N ALA A 85 3.62 1.55 2.41
CA ALA A 85 3.19 0.83 3.60
C ALA A 85 2.59 1.80 4.62
N PRO A 86 1.58 1.38 5.42
CA PRO A 86 0.98 2.22 6.46
C PRO A 86 1.99 2.75 7.49
N SER A 87 3.10 2.05 7.68
CA SER A 87 4.23 2.47 8.52
C SER A 87 5.01 3.66 7.94
N SER A 88 5.03 3.80 6.61
CA SER A 88 5.68 4.89 5.89
C SER A 88 4.74 6.07 5.69
N VAL A 89 3.50 5.81 5.25
CA VAL A 89 2.51 6.84 4.97
C VAL A 89 1.20 6.49 5.65
N ASN A 90 0.69 7.41 6.48
CA ASN A 90 -0.60 7.22 7.13
C ASN A 90 -1.71 7.10 6.06
N PRO A 91 -2.52 6.02 6.07
CA PRO A 91 -3.57 5.82 5.07
C PRO A 91 -4.54 6.99 4.94
N ARG A 92 -4.86 7.68 6.06
CA ARG A 92 -5.75 8.85 6.05
C ARG A 92 -5.17 10.03 5.29
N ARG A 93 -3.84 10.15 5.23
CA ARG A 93 -3.16 11.18 4.45
C ARG A 93 -3.28 10.89 2.96
N VAL A 94 -3.15 9.64 2.56
CA VAL A 94 -3.25 9.22 1.15
C VAL A 94 -4.67 9.37 0.62
N SER A 95 -5.68 9.06 1.42
CA SER A 95 -7.09 9.15 1.03
C SER A 95 -7.71 10.53 1.24
N SER A 96 -6.95 11.51 1.76
CA SER A 96 -7.52 12.80 2.10
C SER A 96 -7.73 13.63 0.83
N PRO A 97 -8.91 14.27 0.65
CA PRO A 97 -9.12 15.22 -0.45
C PRO A 97 -8.38 16.56 -0.23
N TYR A 98 -7.81 16.78 0.96
CA TYR A 98 -7.21 18.06 1.35
C TYR A 98 -5.69 18.06 1.16
N LEU A 99 -5.21 19.11 0.49
CA LEU A 99 -3.80 19.26 0.06
C LEU A 99 -2.77 19.11 1.19
N LEU A 100 -3.02 19.71 2.36
CA LEU A 100 -2.05 19.79 3.47
C LEU A 100 -2.29 18.75 4.57
N SER A 101 -3.14 17.75 4.32
CA SER A 101 -3.44 16.71 5.29
C SER A 101 -2.18 15.97 5.75
N GLY A 102 -1.92 16.00 7.07
CA GLY A 102 -0.76 15.38 7.68
C GLY A 102 0.59 16.08 7.43
N LEU A 103 0.60 17.19 6.67
CA LEU A 103 1.77 18.06 6.48
C LEU A 103 1.73 19.25 7.44
N LEU A 104 0.59 19.93 7.51
CA LEU A 104 0.42 21.09 8.36
C LEU A 104 0.28 20.64 9.82
N LYS A 105 1.11 21.20 10.69
CA LYS A 105 1.10 20.94 12.14
C LYS A 105 0.78 22.23 12.89
N CYS A 106 0.02 22.10 13.96
CA CYS A 106 -0.24 23.21 14.86
C CYS A 106 1.02 23.48 15.70
N GLU A 107 1.48 24.73 15.74
CA GLU A 107 2.63 25.14 16.53
C GLU A 107 2.39 24.89 18.04
N THR A 108 1.20 25.24 18.55
CA THR A 108 0.89 25.14 19.98
C THR A 108 0.81 23.70 20.50
N CYS A 109 0.23 22.77 19.74
CA CYS A 109 0.00 21.39 20.21
C CYS A 109 0.84 20.33 19.49
N GLY A 110 1.58 20.69 18.45
CA GLY A 110 2.42 19.79 17.63
C GLY A 110 1.66 18.77 16.77
N ARG A 111 0.32 18.68 16.88
CA ARG A 111 -0.50 17.70 16.15
C ARG A 111 -0.79 18.18 14.73
N ALA A 112 -1.02 17.22 13.83
CA ALA A 112 -1.45 17.51 12.47
C ALA A 112 -2.81 18.23 12.48
N MET A 113 -2.91 19.31 11.70
CA MET A 113 -4.15 20.04 11.52
C MET A 113 -5.12 19.23 10.64
N THR A 114 -6.41 19.42 10.87
CA THR A 114 -7.49 18.74 10.12
C THR A 114 -8.28 19.79 9.36
N ALA A 115 -8.78 19.44 8.18
CA ALA A 115 -9.69 20.30 7.45
C ALA A 115 -11.09 20.28 8.10
N ALA A 116 -11.67 21.46 8.29
CA ALA A 116 -13.05 21.64 8.75
C ALA A 116 -13.82 22.48 7.73
N GLU A 117 -15.02 22.02 7.41
CA GLU A 117 -15.94 22.71 6.52
C GLU A 117 -16.73 23.78 7.30
N ALA A 118 -17.02 24.88 6.62
CA ALA A 118 -17.79 26.00 7.13
C ALA A 118 -18.79 26.50 6.09
N LYS A 119 -19.84 27.19 6.56
CA LYS A 119 -20.94 27.72 5.72
C LYS A 119 -21.48 26.63 4.77
N SER A 120 -21.88 25.50 5.33
CA SER A 120 -22.45 24.36 4.60
C SER A 120 -21.56 23.83 3.47
N GLY A 121 -20.25 23.72 3.72
CA GLY A 121 -19.28 23.18 2.75
C GLY A 121 -18.76 24.20 1.72
N LYS A 122 -19.16 25.47 1.81
CA LYS A 122 -18.66 26.52 0.88
C LYS A 122 -17.18 26.84 1.09
N TYR A 123 -16.69 26.73 2.33
CA TYR A 123 -15.30 27.02 2.68
C TYR A 123 -14.72 25.89 3.50
N THR A 124 -13.44 25.61 3.28
CA THR A 124 -12.68 24.61 4.04
C THR A 124 -11.46 25.28 4.65
N TYR A 125 -11.31 25.15 5.97
CA TYR A 125 -10.19 25.71 6.73
C TYR A 125 -9.37 24.59 7.36
N TYR A 126 -8.06 24.79 7.49
CA TYR A 126 -7.25 23.93 8.35
C TYR A 126 -7.34 24.43 9.79
N VAL A 127 -7.77 23.55 10.69
CA VAL A 127 -7.96 23.87 12.11
C VAL A 127 -7.21 22.90 13.00
N CYS A 128 -6.79 23.40 14.16
CA CYS A 128 -6.18 22.57 15.18
C CYS A 128 -7.19 21.56 15.72
N GLN A 129 -6.86 20.27 15.66
CA GLN A 129 -7.77 19.21 16.09
C GLN A 129 -8.05 19.26 17.60
N SER A 130 -7.07 19.70 18.41
CA SER A 130 -7.24 19.88 19.85
C SER A 130 -8.25 20.99 20.16
N LEU A 131 -8.14 22.13 19.46
CA LEU A 131 -9.08 23.25 19.59
C LEU A 131 -10.51 22.80 19.23
N LEU A 132 -10.66 22.06 18.13
CA LEU A 132 -11.96 21.59 17.68
C LEU A 132 -12.63 20.61 18.66
N LYS A 133 -11.84 19.73 19.29
CA LYS A 133 -12.38 18.69 20.19
C LYS A 133 -12.58 19.14 21.63
N ARG A 134 -11.73 20.04 22.13
CA ARG A 134 -11.68 20.38 23.56
C ARG A 134 -12.11 21.82 23.86
N GLY A 135 -12.34 22.64 22.84
CA GLY A 135 -12.57 24.07 23.05
C GLY A 135 -11.29 24.79 23.51
N LYS A 136 -11.43 26.07 23.87
CA LYS A 136 -10.39 26.81 24.60
C LYS A 136 -10.40 26.40 26.06
#